data_AF-A0A8H4AKR8-F1
#
_entry.id   AF-A0A8H4AKR8-F1
#
_cell.length_a   1.000
_cell.length_b   1.000
_cell.length_c   1.000
_cell.angle_alpha   90.00
_cell.angle_beta   90.00
_cell.angle_gamma   90.00
#
_symmetry.space_group_name_H-M   'P 1'
#
loop_
_entity.id
_entity.type
_entity.pdbx_description
1 polymer ?
#
loop_
_entity_poly.entity_id
_entity_poly.type
_entity_poly.pdbx_seq_one_letter_code
_entity_poly.pdbx_strand_id
1 'polypeptide(L)'
;MLMLYTSIWLTFTHKEVEELISPPSNTRMATKFRKNPSFSSPPRPPNRFLLFRRDFFAKMKQQGMKMTHAKVSRLTSEEWKKQPAEVLRYFEILEQLAKDKHKEIYPAYRYSPKPKKKLAKL
;
A
#
# COMPACT_ATOMS: atom_id res chain seq x y z
N MET A 1 -1.59 18.03 -34.77
CA MET A 1 -2.62 18.16 -33.72
C MET A 1 -2.93 16.79 -33.11
N LEU A 2 -1.93 16.16 -32.47
CA LEU A 2 -2.02 14.89 -31.74
C LEU A 2 -1.05 14.95 -30.53
N MET A 3 -1.12 16.01 -29.73
CA MET A 3 -0.25 16.19 -28.57
C MET A 3 -1.00 16.73 -27.36
N LEU A 4 -2.21 16.26 -27.07
CA LEU A 4 -2.91 16.62 -25.83
C LEU A 4 -3.67 15.46 -25.17
N TYR A 5 -3.46 14.21 -25.60
CA TYR A 5 -4.07 13.04 -24.93
C TYR A 5 -3.05 12.09 -24.28
N THR A 6 -1.76 12.27 -24.53
CA THR A 6 -0.70 11.48 -23.88
C THR A 6 -0.27 12.05 -22.51
N SER A 7 -0.72 13.25 -22.15
CA SER A 7 -0.27 13.96 -20.93
C SER A 7 -1.23 13.89 -19.73
N ILE A 8 -2.40 13.24 -19.86
CA ILE A 8 -3.36 13.14 -18.73
C ILE A 8 -3.23 11.81 -17.96
N TRP A 9 -2.53 10.81 -18.52
CA TRP A 9 -2.42 9.49 -17.89
C TRP A 9 -1.06 9.19 -17.25
N LEU A 10 -0.07 10.09 -17.36
CA LEU A 10 1.30 9.85 -16.85
C LEU A 10 1.58 10.39 -15.43
N THR A 11 0.60 10.97 -14.73
CA THR A 11 0.84 11.60 -13.41
C THR A 11 -0.21 11.24 -12.37
N PHE A 12 -0.79 10.03 -12.44
CA PHE A 12 -1.75 9.63 -11.43
C PHE A 12 -1.07 9.10 -10.14
N THR A 13 0.09 8.46 -10.27
CA THR A 13 0.94 8.03 -9.14
C THR A 13 2.30 8.71 -9.18
N HIS A 14 2.81 9.08 -8.01
CA HIS A 14 4.10 9.73 -7.79
C HIS A 14 5.21 8.71 -7.50
N LYS A 15 4.80 7.46 -7.18
CA LYS A 15 5.66 6.28 -7.20
C LYS A 15 5.41 5.45 -8.45
N GLU A 16 6.47 4.82 -8.93
CA GLU A 16 6.39 3.78 -9.95
C GLU A 16 5.42 2.67 -9.49
N VAL A 17 4.57 2.21 -10.41
CA VAL A 17 3.57 1.16 -10.13
C VAL A 17 4.22 -0.07 -9.52
N GLU A 18 5.37 -0.47 -10.07
CA GLU A 18 6.15 -1.62 -9.64
C GLU A 18 6.62 -1.49 -8.18
N GLU A 19 6.97 -0.28 -7.74
CA GLU A 19 7.34 -0.02 -6.34
C GLU A 19 6.13 -0.09 -5.39
N LEU A 20 4.97 0.36 -5.86
CA LEU A 20 3.73 0.36 -5.07
C LEU A 20 3.24 -1.07 -4.82
N ILE A 21 3.18 -1.90 -5.86
CA ILE A 21 2.66 -3.27 -5.78
C ILE A 21 3.62 -4.25 -5.10
N SER A 22 4.90 -3.90 -4.99
CA SER A 22 5.90 -4.75 -4.33
C SER A 22 5.67 -4.86 -2.81
N PRO A 23 5.93 -6.04 -2.20
CA PRO A 23 5.85 -6.22 -0.76
C PRO A 23 6.72 -5.20 0.00
N PRO A 24 6.21 -4.59 1.09
CA PRO A 24 6.91 -3.50 1.74
C PRO A 24 8.10 -4.03 2.57
N SER A 25 9.33 -3.72 2.15
CA SER A 25 10.58 -4.28 2.68
C SER A 25 11.01 -3.71 4.05
N ASN A 26 10.58 -2.51 4.39
CA ASN A 26 10.99 -1.76 5.58
C ASN A 26 10.01 -1.87 6.76
N THR A 27 9.00 -2.75 6.67
CA THR A 27 8.07 -2.95 7.78
C THR A 27 8.69 -3.83 8.87
N ARG A 28 8.20 -3.69 10.11
CA ARG A 28 8.59 -4.58 11.22
C ARG A 28 8.40 -6.06 10.85
N MET A 29 7.30 -6.38 10.16
CA MET A 29 7.00 -7.75 9.74
C MET A 29 7.94 -8.24 8.65
N ALA A 30 8.26 -7.40 7.65
CA ALA A 30 9.25 -7.75 6.63
C ALA A 30 10.65 -7.96 7.22
N THR A 31 11.07 -7.10 8.15
CA THR A 31 12.34 -7.28 8.87
C THR A 31 12.35 -8.56 9.71
N LYS A 32 11.24 -8.88 10.39
CA LYS A 32 11.12 -10.13 11.14
C LYS A 32 11.20 -11.36 10.23
N PHE A 33 10.48 -11.32 9.10
CA PHE A 33 10.50 -12.39 8.10
C PHE A 33 11.88 -12.60 7.51
N ARG A 34 12.58 -11.53 7.14
CA ARG A 34 13.95 -11.60 6.62
C ARG A 34 14.93 -12.25 7.60
N LYS A 35 14.77 -12.00 8.90
CA LYS A 35 15.64 -12.58 9.93
C LYS A 35 15.35 -14.07 10.14
N ASN A 36 14.08 -14.44 10.32
CA ASN A 36 13.66 -15.80 10.68
C ASN A 36 12.47 -16.26 9.80
N PRO A 37 12.69 -16.59 8.51
CA PRO A 37 11.60 -16.90 7.58
C PRO A 37 10.86 -18.21 7.92
N SER A 38 11.54 -19.18 8.54
CA SER A 38 10.93 -20.44 9.00
C SER A 38 9.96 -20.27 10.17
N PHE A 39 10.13 -19.23 10.99
CA PHE A 39 9.36 -18.99 12.22
C PHE A 39 8.45 -17.76 12.15
N SER A 40 8.33 -17.13 10.98
CA SER A 40 7.47 -15.98 10.81
C SER A 40 6.85 -15.93 9.42
N SER A 41 5.71 -15.26 9.31
CA SER A 41 5.02 -15.09 8.02
C SER A 41 5.47 -13.80 7.34
N PRO A 42 5.54 -13.78 5.99
CA PRO A 42 5.82 -12.55 5.26
C PRO A 42 4.73 -11.50 5.53
N PRO A 43 5.02 -10.20 5.29
CA PRO A 43 4.02 -9.16 5.42
C PRO A 43 2.83 -9.42 4.49
N ARG A 44 1.65 -8.93 4.88
CA ARG A 44 0.45 -8.96 4.03
C ARG A 44 0.70 -8.14 2.75
N PRO A 45 0.10 -8.53 1.60
CA PRO A 45 0.04 -7.64 0.46
C PRO A 45 -0.72 -6.34 0.85
N PRO A 46 -0.31 -5.18 0.34
CA PRO A 46 -1.01 -3.93 0.59
C PRO A 46 -2.38 -3.93 -0.11
N ASN A 47 -3.40 -3.38 0.54
CA ASN A 47 -4.70 -3.13 -0.09
C ASN A 47 -4.72 -1.78 -0.83
N ARG A 48 -5.78 -1.50 -1.59
CA ARG A 48 -5.93 -0.26 -2.39
C ARG A 48 -5.71 1.03 -1.60
N PHE A 49 -6.19 1.08 -0.36
CA PHE A 49 -6.03 2.25 0.51
C PHE A 49 -4.57 2.42 0.97
N LEU A 50 -3.88 1.33 1.32
CA LEU A 50 -2.46 1.41 1.68
C LEU A 50 -1.59 1.79 0.49
N LEU A 51 -1.93 1.33 -0.71
CA LEU A 51 -1.26 1.74 -1.95
C LEU A 51 -1.43 3.25 -2.17
N PHE A 52 -2.66 3.76 -2.09
CA PHE A 52 -2.93 5.20 -2.18
C PHE A 52 -2.20 6.00 -1.10
N ARG A 53 -2.19 5.52 0.15
CA ARG A 53 -1.46 6.17 1.24
C ARG A 53 0.04 6.28 0.95
N ARG A 54 0.65 5.22 0.41
CA ARG A 54 2.08 5.22 0.07
C ARG A 54 2.37 6.25 -1.01
N ASP A 55 1.53 6.31 -2.03
CA ASP A 55 1.64 7.30 -3.11
C ASP A 55 1.46 8.73 -2.59
N PHE A 56 0.38 8.98 -1.84
CA PHE A 56 0.09 10.26 -1.20
C PHE A 56 1.25 10.73 -0.32
N PHE A 57 1.79 9.85 0.52
CA PHE A 57 2.92 10.23 1.38
C PHE A 57 4.18 10.58 0.58
N ALA A 58 4.42 9.88 -0.54
CA ALA A 58 5.53 10.18 -1.45
C ALA A 58 5.35 11.55 -2.10
N LYS A 59 4.16 11.85 -2.63
CA LYS A 59 3.78 13.16 -3.17
C LYS A 59 4.06 14.28 -2.18
N MET A 60 3.58 14.13 -0.94
CA MET A 60 3.74 15.17 0.06
C MET A 60 5.21 15.38 0.45
N LYS A 61 6.00 14.30 0.50
CA LYS A 61 7.45 14.38 0.75
C LYS A 61 8.18 15.08 -0.40
N GLN A 62 7.81 14.84 -1.66
CA GLN A 62 8.35 15.54 -2.83
C GLN A 62 8.03 17.05 -2.78
N GLN A 63 6.87 17.41 -2.23
CA GLN A 63 6.49 18.81 -1.97
C GLN A 63 7.18 19.41 -0.72
N GLY A 64 8.18 18.72 -0.14
CA GLY A 64 8.93 19.22 1.02
C GLY A 64 8.21 19.10 2.36
N MET A 65 7.01 18.49 2.41
CA MET A 65 6.27 18.37 3.66
C MET A 65 6.85 17.28 4.55
N LYS A 66 7.28 17.65 5.76
CA LYS A 66 7.64 16.72 6.83
C LYS A 66 6.41 16.46 7.69
N MET A 67 5.89 15.23 7.64
CA MET A 67 4.70 14.84 8.39
C MET A 67 4.91 13.58 9.20
N THR A 68 4.31 13.55 10.39
CA THR A 68 4.21 12.34 11.21
C THR A 68 3.27 11.32 10.57
N HIS A 69 3.48 10.03 10.83
CA HIS A 69 2.60 8.98 10.32
C HIS A 69 1.13 9.18 10.72
N ALA A 70 0.87 9.73 11.92
CA ALA A 70 -0.46 10.07 12.39
C ALA A 70 -1.12 11.14 11.52
N LYS A 71 -0.39 12.23 11.23
CA LYS A 71 -0.90 13.31 10.35
C LYS A 71 -1.22 12.80 8.96
N VAL A 72 -0.32 12.00 8.37
CA VAL A 72 -0.54 11.38 7.05
C VAL A 72 -1.79 10.49 7.09
N SER A 73 -2.03 9.72 8.16
CA SER A 73 -3.21 8.83 8.26
C SER A 73 -4.51 9.60 8.23
N ARG A 74 -4.56 10.73 8.92
CA ARG A 74 -5.72 11.60 8.91
C ARG A 74 -5.94 12.24 7.53
N LEU A 75 -4.90 12.83 6.95
CA LEU A 75 -5.03 13.50 5.65
C LEU A 75 -5.36 12.52 4.51
N THR A 76 -4.71 11.37 4.46
CA THR A 76 -4.98 10.36 3.42
C THR A 76 -6.40 9.82 3.53
N SER A 77 -6.94 9.61 4.74
CA SER A 77 -8.32 9.11 4.87
C SER A 77 -9.37 10.14 4.47
N GLU A 78 -9.12 11.42 4.73
CA GLU A 78 -9.93 12.54 4.24
C GLU A 78 -9.85 12.64 2.71
N GLU A 79 -8.64 12.55 2.14
CA GLU A 79 -8.41 12.66 0.70
C GLU A 79 -8.99 11.49 -0.10
N TRP A 80 -8.88 10.27 0.43
CA TRP A 80 -9.41 9.06 -0.19
C TRP A 80 -10.92 9.15 -0.46
N LYS A 81 -11.68 9.74 0.47
CA LYS A 81 -13.13 9.91 0.35
C LYS A 81 -13.54 10.92 -0.73
N LYS A 82 -12.62 11.80 -1.14
CA LYS A 82 -12.84 12.83 -2.16
C LYS A 82 -12.40 12.40 -3.55
N GLN A 83 -11.68 11.28 -3.66
CA GLN A 83 -11.19 10.81 -4.95
C GLN A 83 -12.35 10.38 -5.87
N PRO A 84 -12.25 10.65 -7.18
CA PRO A 84 -13.25 10.22 -8.13
C PRO A 84 -13.19 8.70 -8.33
N ALA A 85 -14.25 8.13 -8.91
CA ALA A 85 -14.40 6.68 -9.03
C ALA A 85 -13.27 6.02 -9.85
N GLU A 86 -12.75 6.72 -10.86
CA GLU A 86 -11.64 6.29 -11.72
C GLU A 86 -10.37 6.02 -10.90
N VAL A 87 -10.10 6.88 -9.93
CA VAL A 87 -8.96 6.76 -9.02
C VAL A 87 -9.11 5.57 -8.11
N LEU A 88 -10.30 5.41 -7.52
CA LEU A 88 -10.57 4.29 -6.63
C LEU A 88 -10.43 2.96 -7.41
N ARG A 89 -10.97 2.91 -8.63
CA ARG A 89 -10.82 1.76 -9.55
C ARG A 89 -9.36 1.49 -9.91
N TYR A 90 -8.57 2.53 -10.17
CA TYR A 90 -7.13 2.37 -10.43
C TYR A 90 -6.42 1.69 -9.25
N PHE A 91 -6.66 2.14 -8.01
CA PHE A 91 -6.06 1.50 -6.84
C PHE A 91 -6.62 0.11 -6.53
N GLU A 92 -7.85 -0.21 -6.95
CA GLU A 92 -8.38 -1.58 -6.93
C GLU A 92 -7.60 -2.51 -7.88
N ILE A 93 -7.31 -2.05 -9.09
CA ILE A 93 -6.48 -2.79 -10.05
C ILE A 93 -5.08 -3.00 -9.46
N LEU A 94 -4.47 -1.97 -8.88
CA LEU A 94 -3.17 -2.09 -8.22
C LEU A 94 -3.20 -3.06 -7.03
N GLU A 95 -4.29 -3.13 -6.28
CA GLU A 95 -4.44 -4.11 -5.20
C GLU A 95 -4.43 -5.55 -5.74
N GLN A 96 -5.07 -5.79 -6.88
CA GLN A 96 -5.05 -7.10 -7.52
C GLN A 96 -3.64 -7.47 -7.98
N LEU A 97 -2.96 -6.55 -8.67
CA LEU A 97 -1.56 -6.74 -9.08
C LEU A 97 -0.63 -6.98 -7.89
N ALA A 98 -0.83 -6.27 -6.78
CA ALA A 98 -0.06 -6.47 -5.56
C ALA A 98 -0.30 -7.85 -4.92
N LYS A 99 -1.52 -8.39 -5.00
CA LYS A 99 -1.84 -9.75 -4.54
C LYS A 99 -1.19 -10.80 -5.44
N ASP A 100 -1.26 -10.62 -6.75
CA ASP A 100 -0.70 -11.56 -7.72
C ASP A 100 0.83 -11.62 -7.57
N LYS A 101 1.47 -10.46 -7.52
CA LYS A 101 2.91 -10.35 -7.26
C LYS A 101 3.32 -10.92 -5.90
N HIS A 102 2.50 -10.70 -4.85
CA HIS A 102 2.76 -11.28 -3.53
C HIS A 102 2.69 -12.81 -3.56
N LYS A 103 1.74 -13.38 -4.31
CA LYS A 103 1.60 -14.82 -4.51
C LYS A 103 2.78 -15.42 -5.27
N GLU A 104 3.31 -14.71 -6.27
CA GLU A 104 4.53 -15.12 -6.98
C GLU A 104 5.75 -15.15 -6.05
N ILE A 105 5.94 -14.11 -5.23
CA ILE A 105 7.07 -14.00 -4.30
C ILE A 105 6.94 -14.97 -3.12
N TYR A 106 5.72 -15.21 -2.65
CA TYR A 106 5.42 -16.04 -1.48
C TYR A 106 4.34 -17.09 -1.78
N PRO A 107 4.64 -18.12 -2.60
CA PRO A 107 3.64 -19.10 -3.05
C PRO A 107 3.00 -19.91 -1.90
N ALA A 108 3.72 -20.09 -0.79
CA ALA A 108 3.23 -20.77 0.41
C ALA A 108 2.47 -19.85 1.40
N TYR A 109 2.27 -18.57 1.06
CA TYR A 109 1.61 -17.65 1.96
C TYR A 109 0.13 -17.98 2.16
N ARG A 110 -0.30 -18.00 3.42
CA ARG A 110 -1.70 -18.10 3.81
C ARG A 110 -2.01 -17.08 4.90
N TYR A 111 -3.09 -16.33 4.73
CA TYR A 111 -3.56 -15.41 5.77
C TYR A 111 -4.16 -16.22 6.94
N SER A 112 -3.52 -16.13 8.10
CA SER A 112 -3.96 -16.77 9.34
C SER A 112 -3.92 -15.75 10.50
N PRO A 113 -4.99 -14.98 10.72
CA PRO A 113 -5.03 -13.99 11.79
C PRO A 113 -5.05 -14.69 13.15
N LYS A 114 -4.22 -14.20 14.08
CA LYS A 114 -4.31 -14.64 15.48
C LYS A 114 -5.60 -14.07 16.10
N PRO A 115 -6.43 -14.91 16.74
CA PRO A 115 -7.61 -14.41 17.44
C PRO A 115 -7.19 -13.45 18.57
N LYS A 116 -7.96 -12.38 18.75
CA LYS A 116 -7.76 -11.49 19.91
C LYS A 116 -8.15 -12.26 21.16
N LYS A 117 -7.27 -12.32 22.16
CA LYS A 117 -7.64 -12.79 23.50
C LYS A 117 -8.73 -11.85 24.02
N LYS A 118 -9.94 -12.35 24.28
CA LYS A 118 -10.94 -11.60 25.04
C LYS A 118 -10.35 -11.48 26.45
N LEU A 119 -10.00 -10.27 26.88
CA LEU A 119 -9.80 -10.04 28.31
C LEU A 119 -11.13 -10.39 28.98
N ALA A 120 -11.12 -11.35 29.90
CA ALA A 120 -12.26 -11.58 30.76
C ALA A 120 -12.54 -10.24 31.46
N LYS A 121 -13.77 -9.73 31.33
CA LYS A 121 -14.20 -8.61 32.16
C LYS A 121 -14.23 -9.15 33.59
N LEU A 122 -13.32 -8.64 34.43
CA LEU A 122 -13.43 -8.73 35.88
C LEU A 122 -14.59 -7.86 36.34
#